data_AF-A0A939YY71-F1
#
_entry.id   AF-A0A939YY71-F1
#
_cell.length_a   1.000
_cell.length_b   1.000
_cell.length_c   1.000
_cell.angle_alpha   90.00
_cell.angle_beta   90.00
_cell.angle_gamma   90.00
#
_symmetry.space_group_name_H-M   'P 1'
#
loop_
_entity.id
_entity.type
_entity.pdbx_description
1 polymer ?
#
loop_
_entity_poly.entity_id
_entity_poly.type
_entity_poly.pdbx_seq_one_letter_code
_entity_poly.pdbx_strand_id
1 'polypeptide(L)'
;MKMDIDKLTLRDIQPSQFWISAGKLAEIETWFNPNDLSNFEPITIKWLDGAPMMTDGHTRAVAAIRAGLTRAPLMWEPDEWDWDMYRACVEECRARGVFSPYDLTARVVSQEDYETLWNGWCDEMHARVEAEREQKNRERIQFDAPDYGAR
;
A
#
# COMPACT_ATOMS: atom_id res chain seq x y z
N MET A 1 -10.66 -16.47 9.97
CA MET A 1 -11.85 -16.29 9.13
C MET A 1 -11.62 -15.04 8.30
N LYS A 2 -11.39 -15.14 6.99
CA LYS A 2 -11.26 -13.96 6.13
C LYS A 2 -12.63 -13.27 6.07
N MET A 3 -12.70 -11.97 6.34
CA MET A 3 -13.93 -11.21 6.15
C MET A 3 -14.39 -11.31 4.70
N ASP A 4 -15.70 -11.40 4.52
CA ASP A 4 -16.35 -11.28 3.22
C ASP A 4 -16.04 -9.89 2.64
N ILE A 5 -15.53 -9.84 1.41
CA ILE A 5 -15.10 -8.60 0.77
C ILE A 5 -16.26 -7.61 0.63
N ASP A 6 -17.46 -8.13 0.44
CA ASP A 6 -18.70 -7.37 0.34
C ASP A 6 -19.09 -6.71 1.66
N LYS A 7 -18.44 -7.05 2.77
CA LYS A 7 -18.67 -6.43 4.08
C LYS A 7 -17.65 -5.35 4.42
N LEU A 8 -16.53 -5.26 3.69
CA LEU A 8 -15.49 -4.27 3.94
C LEU A 8 -15.93 -2.86 3.52
N THR A 9 -15.59 -1.89 4.35
CA THR A 9 -15.69 -0.46 4.05
C THR A 9 -14.30 0.12 3.82
N LEU A 10 -14.24 1.32 3.26
CA LEU A 10 -12.96 2.04 3.11
C LEU A 10 -12.32 2.38 4.46
N ARG A 11 -13.02 2.25 5.60
CA ARG A 11 -12.44 2.43 6.93
C ARG A 11 -11.70 1.20 7.44
N ASP A 12 -12.03 0.01 6.91
CA ASP A 12 -11.47 -1.26 7.37
C ASP A 12 -10.14 -1.60 6.70
N ILE A 13 -9.77 -0.88 5.63
CA ILE A 13 -8.64 -1.20 4.76
C ILE A 13 -7.41 -0.40 5.17
N GLN A 14 -6.28 -1.06 5.41
CA GLN A 14 -5.00 -0.41 5.69
C GLN A 14 -4.35 0.09 4.39
N PRO A 15 -3.96 1.38 4.27
CA PRO A 15 -3.14 1.86 3.17
C PRO A 15 -1.70 1.34 3.22
N SER A 16 -1.14 1.15 2.03
CA SER A 16 0.29 0.92 1.78
C SER A 16 1.00 2.14 1.16
N GLN A 17 0.32 3.29 1.06
CA GLN A 17 0.86 4.56 0.55
C GLN A 17 0.35 5.68 1.44
N PHE A 18 1.17 6.69 1.72
CA PHE A 18 0.86 7.76 2.69
C PHE A 18 0.78 9.19 2.10
N TRP A 19 0.98 9.36 0.79
CA TRP A 19 0.73 10.63 0.08
C TRP A 19 -0.08 10.38 -1.18
N ILE A 20 -0.84 11.38 -1.63
CA ILE A 20 -1.63 11.32 -2.86
C ILE A 20 -1.20 12.48 -3.77
N SER A 21 -0.94 12.19 -5.03
CA SER A 21 -0.70 13.24 -6.04
C SER A 21 -2.01 13.96 -6.34
N ALA A 22 -2.01 15.28 -6.19
CA ALA A 22 -3.11 16.15 -6.61
C ALA A 22 -3.40 16.01 -8.11
N GLY A 23 -2.38 15.82 -8.94
CA GLY A 23 -2.52 15.64 -10.38
C GLY A 23 -3.27 14.35 -10.73
N LYS A 24 -2.82 13.21 -10.18
CA LYS A 24 -3.50 11.92 -10.35
C LYS A 24 -4.94 11.95 -9.81
N LEU A 25 -5.17 12.66 -8.71
CA LEU A 25 -6.49 12.80 -8.13
C LEU A 25 -7.42 13.62 -9.03
N ALA A 26 -6.94 14.74 -9.56
CA ALA A 26 -7.70 15.55 -10.51
C ALA A 26 -8.06 14.74 -11.77
N GLU A 27 -7.14 13.92 -12.29
CA GLU A 27 -7.40 13.03 -13.42
C GLU A 27 -8.54 12.05 -13.13
N ILE A 28 -8.54 11.40 -11.96
CA ILE A 28 -9.62 10.51 -11.54
C ILE A 28 -10.95 11.28 -11.41
N GLU A 29 -10.91 12.46 -10.81
CA GLU A 29 -12.10 13.31 -10.63
C GLU A 29 -12.71 13.77 -11.97
N THR A 30 -12.01 13.66 -13.11
CA THR A 30 -12.58 13.97 -14.44
C THR A 30 -13.60 12.95 -14.97
N TRP A 31 -13.47 11.68 -14.57
CA TRP A 31 -14.31 10.59 -15.07
C TRP A 31 -15.07 9.86 -13.97
N PHE A 32 -14.68 10.05 -12.70
CA PHE A 32 -15.33 9.41 -11.58
C PHE A 32 -16.77 9.90 -11.37
N ASN A 33 -17.70 8.97 -11.26
CA ASN A 33 -19.11 9.25 -10.97
C ASN A 33 -19.58 8.44 -9.74
N PRO A 34 -19.89 9.08 -8.60
CA PRO A 34 -20.32 8.35 -7.40
C PRO A 34 -21.69 7.67 -7.55
N ASN A 35 -22.49 8.02 -8.56
CA ASN A 35 -23.77 7.39 -8.84
C ASN A 35 -23.69 6.27 -9.89
N ASP A 36 -22.54 6.10 -10.55
CA ASP A 36 -22.30 5.05 -11.55
C ASP A 36 -20.84 4.59 -11.50
N LEU A 37 -20.64 3.44 -10.86
CA LEU A 37 -19.32 2.84 -10.67
C LEU A 37 -18.97 1.80 -11.75
N SER A 38 -19.69 1.77 -12.88
CA SER A 38 -19.42 0.82 -13.98
C SER A 38 -18.02 0.98 -14.59
N ASN A 39 -17.49 2.21 -14.61
CA ASN A 39 -16.13 2.52 -15.05
C ASN A 39 -15.12 2.61 -13.89
N PHE A 40 -15.54 2.30 -12.66
CA PHE A 40 -14.65 2.32 -11.52
C PHE A 40 -13.87 1.02 -11.47
N GLU A 41 -12.60 1.06 -11.86
CA GLU A 41 -11.71 -0.08 -11.67
C GLU A 41 -11.60 -0.39 -10.16
N PRO A 42 -11.77 -1.65 -9.72
CA PRO A 42 -11.73 -2.00 -8.31
C PRO A 42 -10.41 -1.65 -7.61
N ILE A 43 -10.50 -1.30 -6.34
CA ILE A 43 -9.35 -1.18 -5.45
C ILE A 43 -8.87 -2.61 -5.14
N THR A 44 -7.61 -2.91 -5.44
CA THR A 44 -7.04 -4.22 -5.12
C THR A 44 -6.61 -4.27 -3.67
N ILE A 45 -6.92 -5.38 -3.00
CA ILE A 45 -6.63 -5.61 -1.59
C ILE A 45 -6.00 -7.00 -1.37
N LYS A 46 -5.24 -7.12 -0.29
CA LYS A 46 -4.68 -8.37 0.24
C LYS A 46 -4.84 -8.47 1.74
N TRP A 47 -4.76 -9.69 2.27
CA TRP A 47 -4.54 -9.90 3.70
C TRP A 47 -3.06 -9.78 4.01
N LEU A 48 -2.70 -8.84 4.88
CA LEU A 48 -1.36 -8.72 5.45
C LEU A 48 -1.47 -8.71 6.97
N ASP A 49 -0.77 -9.64 7.62
CA ASP A 49 -0.62 -9.74 9.08
C ASP A 49 -1.94 -9.57 9.86
N GLY A 50 -3.01 -10.20 9.34
CA GLY A 50 -4.32 -10.24 9.99
C GLY A 50 -5.26 -9.06 9.69
N ALA A 51 -4.92 -8.17 8.76
CA ALA A 51 -5.79 -7.08 8.31
C ALA A 51 -5.88 -7.00 6.77
N PRO A 52 -6.99 -6.52 6.18
CA PRO A 52 -7.05 -6.18 4.78
C PRO A 52 -6.24 -4.91 4.52
N MET A 53 -5.40 -4.94 3.48
CA MET A 53 -4.51 -3.87 3.07
C MET A 53 -4.69 -3.62 1.57
N MET A 54 -4.77 -2.37 1.16
CA MET A 54 -4.86 -2.04 -0.27
C MET A 54 -3.49 -2.07 -0.93
N THR A 55 -3.41 -2.81 -2.03
CA THR A 55 -2.22 -2.98 -2.85
C THR A 55 -2.10 -1.90 -3.92
N ASP A 56 -3.23 -1.44 -4.44
CA ASP A 56 -3.36 -0.30 -5.35
C ASP A 56 -4.72 0.39 -5.16
N GLY A 57 -4.94 1.54 -5.81
CA GLY A 57 -6.21 2.25 -5.84
C GLY A 57 -6.35 3.33 -4.78
N HIS A 58 -5.27 3.77 -4.13
CA HIS A 58 -5.29 4.78 -3.06
C HIS A 58 -5.90 6.11 -3.51
N THR A 59 -5.55 6.59 -4.71
CA THR A 59 -6.15 7.81 -5.27
C THR A 59 -7.64 7.63 -5.58
N ARG A 60 -8.04 6.46 -6.10
CA ARG A 60 -9.45 6.12 -6.35
C ARG A 60 -10.26 6.05 -5.05
N ALA A 61 -9.67 5.50 -3.98
CA ALA A 61 -10.27 5.48 -2.66
C ALA A 61 -10.48 6.90 -2.10
N VAL A 62 -9.52 7.79 -2.27
CA VAL A 62 -9.67 9.20 -1.87
C VAL A 62 -10.75 9.91 -2.67
N ALA A 63 -10.83 9.70 -3.99
CA ALA A 63 -11.90 10.25 -4.83
C ALA A 63 -13.29 9.77 -4.36
N ALA A 64 -13.43 8.46 -4.09
CA ALA A 64 -14.66 7.87 -3.56
C ALA A 64 -15.07 8.50 -2.21
N ILE A 65 -14.12 8.68 -1.29
CA ILE A 65 -14.36 9.28 0.03
C ILE A 65 -14.77 10.75 -0.09
N ARG A 66 -14.11 11.52 -0.95
CA ARG A 66 -14.44 12.94 -1.20
C ARG A 66 -15.85 13.10 -1.75
N ALA A 67 -16.34 12.12 -2.50
CA ALA A 67 -17.72 12.09 -2.99
C ALA A 67 -18.74 11.50 -2.00
N GLY A 68 -18.33 11.21 -0.76
CA GLY A 68 -19.21 10.73 0.30
C GLY A 68 -19.45 9.22 0.31
N LEU A 69 -18.72 8.44 -0.49
CA LEU A 69 -18.82 6.99 -0.47
C LEU A 69 -18.09 6.40 0.75
N THR A 70 -18.71 5.41 1.38
CA THR A 70 -18.10 4.62 2.47
C THR A 70 -17.56 3.28 1.98
N ARG A 71 -17.96 2.88 0.78
CA ARG A 71 -17.60 1.63 0.10
C ARG A 71 -17.29 1.95 -1.36
N ALA A 72 -16.38 1.18 -1.94
CA ALA A 72 -16.05 1.20 -3.36
C ALA A 72 -15.85 -0.25 -3.83
N PRO A 73 -15.92 -0.54 -5.14
CA PRO A 73 -15.58 -1.85 -5.67
C PRO A 73 -14.18 -2.28 -5.19
N LEU A 74 -14.11 -3.48 -4.61
CA LEU A 74 -12.88 -4.09 -4.13
C LEU A 74 -12.63 -5.40 -4.88
N MET A 75 -11.36 -5.77 -5.02
CA MET A 75 -10.94 -7.05 -5.57
C MET A 75 -9.80 -7.63 -4.74
N TRP A 76 -9.80 -8.95 -4.50
CA TRP A 76 -8.62 -9.62 -3.95
C TRP A 76 -7.54 -9.72 -5.02
N GLU A 77 -6.35 -9.19 -4.73
CA GLU A 77 -5.18 -9.29 -5.59
C GLU A 77 -4.74 -10.77 -5.74
N PRO A 78 -4.82 -11.36 -6.95
CA PRO A 78 -4.55 -12.77 -7.17
C PRO A 78 -3.06 -13.12 -7.17
N ASP A 79 -2.19 -12.20 -7.54
CA ASP A 79 -0.77 -12.47 -7.76
C ASP A 79 -0.01 -12.52 -6.44
N GLU A 80 1.02 -13.37 -6.30
CA GLU A 80 1.91 -13.33 -5.14
C GLU A 80 2.89 -12.17 -5.24
N TRP A 81 3.01 -11.39 -4.16
CA TRP A 81 3.76 -10.12 -4.15
C TRP A 81 4.84 -10.16 -3.08
N ASP A 82 5.78 -9.23 -3.18
CA ASP A 82 6.85 -9.06 -2.21
C ASP A 82 6.32 -8.58 -0.85
N TRP A 83 6.16 -9.51 0.10
CA TRP A 83 5.58 -9.20 1.40
C TRP A 83 6.43 -8.28 2.28
N ASP A 84 7.76 -8.27 2.15
CA ASP A 84 8.58 -7.40 3.00
C ASP A 84 8.46 -5.94 2.58
N MET A 85 8.34 -5.68 1.27
CA MET A 85 8.08 -4.34 0.75
C MET A 85 6.73 -3.80 1.25
N TYR A 86 5.66 -4.61 1.16
CA TYR A 86 4.34 -4.19 1.67
C TYR A 86 4.32 -4.02 3.19
N ARG A 87 5.06 -4.83 3.95
CA ARG A 87 5.21 -4.62 5.40
C ARG A 87 5.88 -3.29 5.70
N ALA A 88 7.00 -2.98 5.05
CA ALA A 88 7.68 -1.71 5.22
C ALA A 88 6.78 -0.51 4.88
N CYS A 89 6.00 -0.60 3.79
CA CYS A 89 4.99 0.39 3.44
C CYS A 89 3.91 0.58 4.52
N VAL A 90 3.35 -0.52 5.04
CA VAL A 90 2.30 -0.47 6.08
C VAL A 90 2.85 0.05 7.40
N GLU A 91 4.05 -0.36 7.79
CA GLU A 91 4.73 0.12 9.00
C GLU A 91 4.93 1.64 8.94
N GLU A 92 5.41 2.16 7.81
CA GLU A 92 5.58 3.59 7.63
C GLU A 92 4.24 4.35 7.62
N CYS A 93 3.21 3.80 6.95
CA CYS A 93 1.87 4.36 6.99
C CYS A 93 1.39 4.52 8.44
N ARG A 94 1.50 3.46 9.26
CA ARG A 94 1.10 3.49 10.67
C ARG A 94 1.94 4.46 11.49
N ALA A 95 3.26 4.49 11.29
CA ALA A 95 4.15 5.43 11.97
C ALA A 95 3.79 6.89 11.68
N ARG A 96 3.30 7.17 10.46
CA ARG A 96 2.82 8.49 10.04
C ARG A 96 1.38 8.79 10.45
N GLY A 97 0.66 7.85 11.04
CA GLY A 97 -0.74 8.01 11.42
C GLY A 97 -1.74 7.80 10.26
N VAL A 98 -1.39 6.96 9.29
CA VAL A 98 -2.25 6.52 8.18
C VAL A 98 -2.73 5.11 8.47
N PHE A 99 -3.98 4.99 8.93
CA PHE A 99 -4.59 3.72 9.34
C PHE A 99 -5.75 3.31 8.41
N SER A 100 -6.30 4.26 7.65
CA SER A 100 -7.34 4.02 6.66
C SER A 100 -7.21 5.00 5.48
N PRO A 101 -7.81 4.70 4.31
CA PRO A 101 -8.00 5.63 3.21
C PRO A 101 -8.52 7.02 3.59
N TYR A 102 -9.28 7.14 4.68
CA TYR A 102 -9.74 8.45 5.17
C TYR A 102 -8.58 9.37 5.58
N ASP A 103 -7.50 8.81 6.15
CA ASP A 103 -6.33 9.58 6.58
C ASP A 103 -5.53 10.15 5.40
N LEU A 104 -5.75 9.61 4.19
CA LEU A 104 -5.14 10.09 2.95
C LEU A 104 -5.82 11.34 2.39
N THR A 105 -7.06 11.62 2.79
CA THR A 105 -7.82 12.79 2.29
C THR A 105 -7.18 14.12 2.65
N ALA A 106 -6.45 14.16 3.77
CA ALA A 106 -5.66 15.30 4.24
C ALA A 106 -4.20 15.28 3.74
N ARG A 107 -3.83 14.31 2.90
CA ARG A 107 -2.46 14.05 2.45
C ARG A 107 -2.35 14.12 0.93
N VAL A 108 -2.99 15.13 0.36
CA VAL A 108 -2.93 15.42 -1.07
C VAL A 108 -1.90 16.54 -1.29
N VAL A 109 -0.87 16.25 -2.08
CA VAL A 109 0.28 17.13 -2.31
C VAL A 109 0.46 17.41 -3.80
N SER A 110 1.30 18.39 -4.15
CA SER A 110 1.61 18.68 -5.56
C SER A 110 2.26 17.46 -6.24
N GLN A 111 2.31 17.45 -7.57
CA GLN A 111 2.97 16.37 -8.30
C GLN A 111 4.47 16.29 -7.96
N GLU A 112 5.15 17.43 -7.84
CA GLU A 112 6.56 17.52 -7.45
C GLU A 112 6.81 17.01 -6.03
N ASP A 113 5.96 17.42 -5.08
CA ASP A 113 6.02 16.92 -3.71
C ASP A 113 5.72 15.43 -3.64
N TYR A 114 4.78 14.92 -4.44
CA TYR A 114 4.48 13.49 -4.50
C TYR A 114 5.69 12.69 -5.00
N GLU A 115 6.36 13.17 -6.05
CA GLU A 115 7.58 12.54 -6.57
C GLU A 115 8.67 12.47 -5.50
N THR A 116 8.85 13.52 -4.72
CA THR A 116 9.86 13.55 -3.67
C THR A 116 9.44 12.73 -2.44
N LEU A 117 8.26 12.99 -1.89
CA LEU A 117 7.80 12.48 -0.60
C LEU A 117 7.33 11.02 -0.66
N TRP A 118 6.83 10.58 -1.83
CA TRP A 118 6.37 9.21 -2.02
C TRP A 118 7.33 8.41 -2.89
N ASN A 119 7.57 8.81 -4.15
CA ASN A 119 8.41 7.99 -5.03
C ASN A 119 9.86 7.92 -4.49
N GLY A 120 10.43 9.05 -4.05
CA GLY A 120 11.76 9.07 -3.44
C GLY A 120 11.85 8.20 -2.18
N TRP A 121 10.83 8.24 -1.32
CA TRP A 121 10.76 7.36 -0.15
C TRP A 121 10.66 5.88 -0.53
N CYS A 122 9.88 5.54 -1.58
CA CYS A 122 9.79 4.18 -2.09
C CYS A 122 11.15 3.68 -2.58
N ASP A 123 11.90 4.50 -3.33
CA ASP A 123 13.24 4.14 -3.81
C ASP A 123 14.20 3.86 -2.65
N GLU A 124 14.21 4.73 -1.63
CA GLU A 124 15.01 4.55 -0.41
C GLU A 124 14.60 3.29 0.36
N MET A 125 13.29 3.06 0.50
CA MET A 125 12.74 1.90 1.20
C MET A 125 13.10 0.60 0.48
N HIS A 126 12.96 0.55 -0.85
CA HIS A 126 13.33 -0.61 -1.66
C HIS A 126 14.81 -0.97 -1.48
N ALA A 127 15.71 0.02 -1.64
CA ALA A 127 17.14 -0.20 -1.45
C ALA A 127 17.48 -0.72 -0.05
N ARG A 128 16.80 -0.18 0.98
CA ARG A 128 16.97 -0.63 2.36
C ARG A 128 16.52 -2.09 2.56
N VAL A 129 15.31 -2.43 2.11
CA VAL A 129 14.76 -3.80 2.26
C VAL A 129 15.61 -4.83 1.51
N GLU A 130 16.11 -4.49 0.32
CA GLU A 130 17.04 -5.34 -0.43
C GLU A 130 18.35 -5.56 0.32
N ALA A 131 18.99 -4.50 0.83
CA ALA A 131 20.22 -4.61 1.60
C ALA A 131 20.06 -5.47 2.87
N GLU A 132 18.93 -5.31 3.59
CA GLU A 132 18.60 -6.13 4.77
C GLU A 132 18.46 -7.61 4.42
N ARG A 133 17.85 -7.93 3.27
CA ARG A 133 17.73 -9.32 2.79
C ARG A 133 19.07 -9.93 2.46
N GLU A 134 19.92 -9.20 1.76
CA GLU A 134 21.26 -9.66 1.45
C GLU A 134 22.08 -9.92 2.71
N GLN A 135 21.98 -9.03 3.71
CA GLN A 135 22.63 -9.22 5.00
C GLN A 135 22.14 -10.50 5.70
N LYS A 136 20.82 -10.67 5.84
CA LYS A 136 20.22 -11.88 6.43
C LYS A 136 20.64 -13.14 5.70
N ASN A 137 20.74 -13.09 4.37
CA ASN A 137 21.18 -14.22 3.57
C ASN A 137 22.67 -14.54 3.81
N ARG A 138 23.54 -13.51 3.87
CA ARG A 138 24.96 -13.68 4.21
C ARG A 138 25.14 -14.31 5.60
N GLU A 139 24.43 -13.81 6.60
CA GLU A 139 24.48 -14.31 7.98
C GLU A 139 24.00 -15.77 8.06
N ARG A 140 22.93 -16.11 7.35
CA ARG A 140 22.41 -17.48 7.28
C ARG A 140 23.42 -18.43 6.63
N ILE A 141 24.02 -18.05 5.50
CA ILE A 141 25.05 -18.87 4.82
C ILE A 141 26.26 -19.07 5.73
N GLN A 142 26.67 -18.05 6.48
CA GLN A 142 27.77 -18.14 7.43
C GLN A 142 27.45 -19.10 8.59
N PHE A 143 26.22 -19.14 9.07
CA PHE A 143 25.78 -20.07 10.11
C PHE A 143 25.66 -21.52 9.61
N ASP A 144 25.19 -21.70 8.38
CA ASP A 144 25.01 -23.02 7.76
C ASP A 144 26.33 -23.61 7.16
N ALA A 145 27.42 -22.84 7.17
CA ALA A 145 28.72 -23.32 6.70
C ALA A 145 29.27 -24.42 7.63
N PRO A 146 29.70 -25.58 7.11
CA PRO A 146 30.28 -26.63 7.94
C PRO A 146 31.52 -26.09 8.66
N ASP A 147 31.60 -26.32 9.97
CA ASP A 147 32.82 -26.06 10.74
C ASP A 147 33.91 -27.02 10.27
N TYR A 148 34.67 -26.60 9.26
CA TYR A 148 35.95 -27.21 8.91
C TYR A 148 37.02 -26.74 9.92
N GLY A 149 36.72 -26.93 11.21
CA GLY A 149 37.63 -26.69 12.32
C GLY A 149 38.89 -27.54 12.14
N ALA A 150 40.01 -26.84 12.27
CA ALA A 150 41.37 -27.32 12.05
C ALA A 150 41.67 -28.70 12.67
N ARG A 151 42.28 -29.58 11.85
CA ARG A 151 43.01 -30.75 12.33
C ARG A 151 44.36 -30.34 12.88
#